data_AF-A0A9Q8WEK8-F1
#
_entry.id   AF-A0A9Q8WEK8-F1
#
_cell.length_a   1.000
_cell.length_b   1.000
_cell.length_c   1.000
_cell.angle_alpha   90.00
_cell.angle_beta   90.00
_cell.angle_gamma   90.00
#
_symmetry.space_group_name_H-M   'P 1'
#
loop_
_entity.id
_entity.type
_entity.pdbx_description
1 polymer ?
#
loop_
_entity_poly.entity_id
_entity_poly.type
_entity_poly.pdbx_seq_one_letter_code
_entity_poly.pdbx_strand_id
1 'polypeptide(L)'
;MASAANCARCLTRPTTAAATAPRILSQRIVPVITAYAGASAAPFSTSSADAAPRTLKMIGKHIRRGKINQNSKKKRDNVRVKKPAPGERKAFRKRITLSNNNALAVEGLKEITNETLAAAESKGSVVGLPDKLVDQLRTLEAFKTTQNWGLFRRPHMLVREETVKLASRLDAAAKEKQTLRLALTGGKIAGKSMLLLQAMAHSLMNNWVVINMPEGQDLTNSNADYSPVPNTKPLQFYQPIYTFNLLQTIVKTSGPVLEQYKISKEYPELLHVPKDGTLLDIATAAKEPEFAWPAFQALWHELTTNPAGPPVLLALDGLSHIMKISAYRDPAYNLVHAHDLTLVRLFADALAGKTPLANGGAVIAATSRSNAPRSPSMELALAQSAAAAADQFVPTPDPYLKGYDDRVYEAVRGVETLDVSGISRQEARAVMEYWAASGLMRSRIDESSVAEKWTLAGGGVLGELERASLLNTRVLQY
;
A
#
# COMPACT_ATOMS: atom_id res chain seq x y z
N MET A 1 -28.85 44.56 -10.62
CA MET A 1 -27.94 45.65 -10.20
C MET A 1 -26.82 45.04 -9.36
N ALA A 2 -25.57 45.21 -9.80
CA ALA A 2 -24.25 45.12 -9.10
C ALA A 2 -24.00 43.97 -8.09
N SER A 3 -22.89 43.22 -8.06
CA SER A 3 -21.55 43.38 -8.64
C SER A 3 -20.81 42.03 -8.64
N ALA A 4 -19.83 41.87 -9.54
CA ALA A 4 -19.08 40.66 -9.82
C ALA A 4 -17.79 40.47 -9.00
N ALA A 5 -17.22 39.27 -9.17
CA ALA A 5 -15.78 38.89 -9.15
C ALA A 5 -15.13 38.47 -7.82
N ASN A 6 -14.78 37.18 -7.70
CA ASN A 6 -13.39 36.71 -7.90
C ASN A 6 -13.25 35.18 -7.78
N CYS A 7 -12.97 34.56 -8.94
CA CYS A 7 -12.52 33.18 -9.10
C CYS A 7 -11.08 33.01 -8.61
N ALA A 8 -10.82 31.97 -7.81
CA ALA A 8 -9.48 31.46 -7.52
C ALA A 8 -9.36 29.99 -7.98
N ARG A 9 -9.44 29.79 -9.30
CA ARG A 9 -8.97 28.58 -10.01
C ARG A 9 -7.76 29.01 -10.83
N CYS A 10 -6.54 28.64 -10.43
CA CYS A 10 -5.33 28.59 -11.28
C CYS A 10 -4.14 28.03 -10.48
N LEU A 11 -4.09 26.70 -10.30
CA LEU A 11 -2.84 25.97 -10.03
C LEU A 11 -2.86 24.67 -10.84
N THR A 12 -2.74 24.81 -12.16
CA THR A 12 -2.33 23.72 -13.05
C THR A 12 -1.08 24.17 -13.78
N ARG A 13 -0.03 23.37 -13.63
CA ARG A 13 1.29 23.53 -14.21
C ARG A 13 1.21 23.16 -15.70
N PRO A 14 1.60 24.01 -16.66
CA PRO A 14 1.64 23.60 -18.05
C PRO A 14 2.91 22.78 -18.32
N THR A 15 2.72 21.55 -18.80
CA THR A 15 3.75 20.75 -19.47
C THR A 15 3.67 21.04 -20.97
N THR A 16 4.72 21.65 -21.52
CA THR A 16 4.88 21.83 -22.97
C THR A 16 5.44 20.56 -23.60
N ALA A 17 4.75 20.05 -24.62
CA ALA A 17 5.28 19.06 -25.56
C ALA A 17 5.41 19.71 -26.93
N ALA A 18 6.61 19.66 -27.53
CA ALA A 18 6.87 19.41 -28.96
C ALA A 18 8.28 19.88 -29.35
N ALA A 19 9.16 18.93 -29.72
CA ALA A 19 10.00 19.02 -30.91
C ALA A 19 10.72 17.69 -31.12
N THR A 20 10.29 16.97 -32.14
CA THR A 20 10.94 15.81 -32.77
C THR A 20 12.09 16.26 -33.68
N ALA A 21 13.28 15.69 -33.54
CA ALA A 21 14.14 15.15 -34.62
C ALA A 21 15.55 14.77 -34.12
N PRO A 22 16.25 13.82 -34.77
CA PRO A 22 17.27 12.97 -34.15
C PRO A 22 18.71 13.41 -34.45
N ARG A 23 19.69 12.95 -33.66
CA ARG A 23 21.04 12.56 -34.14
C ARG A 23 21.87 11.85 -33.08
N ILE A 24 22.42 10.73 -33.53
CA ILE A 24 23.43 9.87 -32.91
C ILE A 24 24.78 10.60 -32.99
N LEU A 25 25.59 10.58 -31.93
CA LEU A 25 27.00 10.13 -31.90
C LEU A 25 27.69 10.52 -30.59
N SER A 26 28.64 9.66 -30.24
CA SER A 26 29.55 9.62 -29.11
C SER A 26 30.16 10.96 -28.67
N GLN A 27 30.39 11.11 -27.34
CA GLN A 27 31.74 11.21 -26.77
C GLN A 27 31.71 11.33 -25.23
N ARG A 28 32.58 10.53 -24.60
CA ARG A 28 33.00 10.61 -23.19
C ARG A 28 33.81 11.89 -22.99
N ILE A 29 33.50 12.70 -21.96
CA ILE A 29 34.48 13.59 -21.33
C ILE A 29 34.22 13.68 -19.81
N VAL A 30 35.32 13.55 -19.06
CA VAL A 30 35.50 13.49 -17.60
C VAL A 30 35.26 14.87 -16.93
N PRO A 31 34.76 14.96 -15.69
CA PRO A 31 34.75 16.25 -14.97
C PRO A 31 36.13 16.56 -14.38
N VAL A 32 36.74 17.64 -14.87
CA VAL A 32 37.97 18.23 -14.32
C VAL A 32 37.62 19.18 -13.17
N ILE A 33 38.30 18.96 -12.05
CA ILE A 33 38.34 19.79 -10.85
C ILE A 33 39.12 21.07 -11.16
N THR A 34 38.54 22.24 -10.90
CA THR A 34 39.23 23.53 -10.73
C THR A 34 38.50 24.30 -9.62
N ALA A 35 39.05 24.34 -8.41
CA ALA A 35 40.06 25.27 -7.89
C ALA A 35 39.47 26.64 -7.49
N TYR A 36 39.55 26.89 -6.18
CA TYR A 36 39.13 28.06 -5.43
C TYR A 36 40.12 29.24 -5.60
N ALA A 37 39.58 30.44 -5.85
CA ALA A 37 40.02 31.77 -5.41
C ALA A 37 38.93 32.74 -5.90
N GLY A 38 38.40 33.73 -5.20
CA GLY A 38 38.87 34.53 -4.08
C GLY A 38 38.46 35.97 -4.43
N ALA A 39 37.36 36.48 -3.87
CA ALA A 39 37.01 37.89 -3.96
C ALA A 39 36.18 38.31 -2.74
N SER A 40 36.84 39.14 -1.95
CA SER A 40 36.49 39.75 -0.68
C SER A 40 35.24 40.64 -0.75
N ALA A 41 34.30 40.45 0.17
CA ALA A 41 33.31 41.47 0.54
C ALA A 41 33.24 41.56 2.06
N ALA A 42 33.49 42.76 2.58
CA ALA A 42 33.75 43.07 3.98
C ALA A 42 32.53 42.94 4.92
N PRO A 43 32.71 42.54 6.19
CA PRO A 43 31.68 42.64 7.22
C PRO A 43 31.82 43.96 7.99
N PHE A 44 30.82 44.84 7.89
CA PHE A 44 30.73 46.00 8.78
C PHE A 44 30.08 45.59 10.10
N SER A 45 30.93 45.42 11.12
CA SER A 45 30.59 45.44 12.54
C SER A 45 30.69 46.88 13.06
N THR A 46 29.69 47.37 13.78
CA THR A 46 29.84 48.55 14.65
C THR A 46 29.03 48.34 15.94
N SER A 47 29.66 47.68 16.92
CA SER A 47 29.40 47.95 18.33
C SER A 47 29.97 49.34 18.65
N SER A 48 29.21 50.20 19.32
CA SER A 48 29.74 51.41 19.95
C SER A 48 29.38 51.42 21.43
N ALA A 49 30.41 51.69 22.22
CA ALA A 49 30.48 51.63 23.65
C ALA A 49 29.80 52.83 24.34
N ASP A 50 29.62 52.67 25.64
CA ASP A 50 29.15 53.62 26.64
C ASP A 50 29.51 55.10 26.39
N ALA A 51 28.50 55.96 26.42
CA ALA A 51 28.67 57.39 26.65
C ALA A 51 27.59 57.87 27.64
N ALA A 52 28.04 58.33 28.81
CA ALA A 52 27.20 58.88 29.87
C ALA A 52 26.40 60.12 29.42
N PRO A 53 25.18 60.36 29.95
CA PRO A 53 24.35 61.47 29.48
C PRO A 53 24.79 62.79 30.12
N ARG A 54 25.35 63.70 29.31
CA ARG A 54 25.43 65.13 29.65
C ARG A 54 24.10 65.80 29.28
N THR A 55 23.43 66.36 30.27
CA THR A 55 22.20 67.16 30.12
C THR A 55 22.55 68.54 29.56
N LEU A 56 22.34 68.74 28.26
CA LEU A 56 22.35 70.06 27.63
C LEU A 56 20.90 70.51 27.37
N LYS A 57 20.42 71.46 28.19
CA LYS A 57 19.22 72.23 27.91
C LYS A 57 19.52 73.19 26.75
N MET A 58 18.92 72.96 25.59
CA MET A 58 18.84 73.97 24.53
C MET A 58 17.38 74.33 24.30
N ILE A 59 17.08 75.58 24.67
CA ILE A 59 15.82 76.28 24.44
C ILE A 59 15.80 76.73 22.97
N GLY A 60 14.70 76.40 22.28
CA GLY A 60 14.18 77.11 21.10
C GLY A 60 14.99 77.04 19.80
N LYS A 61 14.49 76.28 18.82
CA LYS A 61 14.51 76.68 17.39
C LYS A 61 13.51 75.86 16.57
N HIS A 62 12.73 76.59 15.78
CA HIS A 62 11.67 76.14 14.87
C HIS A 62 12.02 74.87 14.07
N ILE A 63 11.24 73.81 14.23
CA ILE A 63 11.25 72.64 13.33
C ILE A 63 10.29 72.93 12.17
N ARG A 64 10.86 73.15 10.98
CA ARG A 64 10.09 73.19 9.72
C ARG A 64 9.41 71.83 9.51
N ARG A 65 8.08 71.84 9.35
CA ARG A 65 7.26 70.68 8.95
C ARG A 65 7.62 70.22 7.53
N GLY A 66 8.67 69.41 7.40
CA GLY A 66 8.84 68.52 6.25
C GLY A 66 8.13 67.20 6.55
N LYS A 67 7.04 66.90 5.84
CA LYS A 67 6.38 65.58 5.90
C LYS A 67 7.36 64.52 5.43
N ILE A 68 8.02 63.84 6.37
CA ILE A 68 8.64 62.54 6.11
C ILE A 68 7.46 61.59 5.85
N ASN A 69 7.23 61.24 4.59
CA ASN A 69 6.33 60.16 4.21
C ASN A 69 6.90 58.85 4.77
N GLN A 70 6.61 58.59 6.04
CA GLN A 70 6.75 57.25 6.59
C GLN A 70 5.72 56.40 5.86
N ASN A 71 6.18 55.63 4.87
CA ASN A 71 5.45 54.49 4.34
C ASN A 71 5.25 53.50 5.50
N SER A 72 4.26 53.76 6.34
CA SER A 72 3.80 52.82 7.34
C SER A 72 3.25 51.64 6.57
N LYS A 73 4.03 50.55 6.53
CA LYS A 73 3.55 49.27 6.01
C LYS A 73 2.24 49.01 6.75
N LYS A 74 1.11 49.10 6.03
CA LYS A 74 -0.21 48.78 6.59
C LYS A 74 -0.05 47.48 7.38
N LYS A 75 -0.27 47.53 8.70
CA LYS A 75 -0.35 46.33 9.53
C LYS A 75 -1.44 45.49 8.89
N ARG A 76 -1.04 44.47 8.13
CA ARG A 76 -1.98 43.46 7.64
C ARG A 76 -2.47 42.77 8.90
N ASP A 77 -3.78 42.79 9.13
CA ASP A 77 -4.39 41.93 10.13
C ASP A 77 -4.07 40.49 9.72
N ASN A 78 -3.01 39.96 10.32
CA ASN A 78 -2.62 38.58 10.11
C ASN A 78 -3.65 37.73 10.84
N VAL A 79 -4.72 37.35 10.13
CA VAL A 79 -5.67 36.35 10.60
C VAL A 79 -4.88 35.10 10.94
N ARG A 80 -4.82 34.77 12.24
CA ARG A 80 -4.01 33.66 12.75
C ARG A 80 -4.69 32.35 12.37
N VAL A 81 -4.30 31.79 11.23
CA VAL A 81 -4.82 30.48 10.78
C VAL A 81 -4.33 29.39 11.73
N LYS A 82 -5.26 28.58 12.25
CA LYS A 82 -4.94 27.43 13.12
C LYS A 82 -4.08 26.44 12.33
N LYS A 83 -2.91 26.11 12.89
CA LYS A 83 -2.05 25.08 12.30
C LYS A 83 -2.71 23.70 12.51
N PRO A 84 -2.62 22.79 11.53
CA PRO A 84 -3.11 21.43 11.70
C PRO A 84 -2.39 20.71 12.83
N ALA A 85 -3.07 19.80 13.50
CA ALA A 85 -2.53 18.99 14.58
C ALA A 85 -1.45 18.01 14.07
N PRO A 86 -0.56 17.50 14.95
CA PRO A 86 0.37 16.44 14.59
C PRO A 86 -0.37 15.24 13.98
N GLY A 87 0.11 14.74 12.85
CA GLY A 87 -0.50 13.60 12.15
C GLY A 87 -1.69 13.94 11.25
N GLU A 88 -2.39 15.07 11.42
CA GLU A 88 -3.61 15.43 10.67
C GLU A 88 -3.38 15.43 9.15
N ARG A 89 -2.24 15.96 8.70
CA ARG A 89 -1.88 15.97 7.27
C ARG A 89 -1.66 14.57 6.70
N LYS A 90 -1.07 13.66 7.48
CA LYS A 90 -0.82 12.27 7.07
C LYS A 90 -2.15 11.51 7.03
N ALA A 91 -2.96 11.66 8.08
CA ALA A 91 -4.30 11.09 8.14
C ALA A 91 -5.18 11.56 6.98
N PHE A 92 -5.13 12.85 6.61
CA PHE A 92 -5.87 13.37 5.46
C PHE A 92 -5.47 12.71 4.13
N ARG A 93 -4.17 12.51 3.90
CA ARG A 93 -3.66 11.83 2.68
C ARG A 93 -3.92 10.32 2.68
N LYS A 94 -3.96 9.70 3.86
CA LYS A 94 -4.27 8.27 4.03
C LYS A 94 -5.78 7.98 4.16
N ARG A 95 -6.62 9.01 4.25
CA ARG A 95 -8.07 8.84 4.43
C ARG A 95 -8.69 8.19 3.21
N ILE A 96 -9.53 7.19 3.44
CA ILE A 96 -10.28 6.50 2.41
C ILE A 96 -11.76 6.82 2.58
N THR A 97 -12.40 7.26 1.50
CA THR A 97 -13.85 7.48 1.44
C THR A 97 -14.50 6.31 0.71
N LEU A 98 -15.34 5.53 1.40
CA LEU A 98 -15.98 4.33 0.84
C LEU A 98 -17.43 4.53 0.41
N SER A 99 -17.99 5.72 0.60
CA SER A 99 -19.36 6.04 0.25
C SER A 99 -19.48 7.47 -0.27
N ASN A 100 -20.45 7.67 -1.16
CA ASN A 100 -20.84 8.94 -1.72
C ASN A 100 -22.36 9.01 -1.88
N ASN A 101 -22.99 9.90 -1.13
CA ASN A 101 -24.44 10.07 -1.15
C ASN A 101 -24.97 10.68 -2.47
N ASN A 102 -24.11 11.37 -3.23
CA ASN A 102 -24.48 11.96 -4.50
C ASN A 102 -24.55 10.93 -5.64
N ALA A 103 -23.93 9.75 -5.47
CA ALA A 103 -23.98 8.68 -6.45
C ALA A 103 -25.33 7.96 -6.37
N LEU A 104 -25.86 7.59 -7.54
CA LEU A 104 -27.11 6.84 -7.61
C LEU A 104 -26.91 5.43 -7.05
N ALA A 105 -27.92 4.91 -6.36
CA ALA A 105 -27.93 3.51 -5.95
C ALA A 105 -28.26 2.65 -7.17
N VAL A 106 -27.38 1.73 -7.53
CA VAL A 106 -27.63 0.79 -8.61
C VAL A 106 -28.53 -0.33 -8.09
N GLU A 107 -29.71 -0.47 -8.69
CA GLU A 107 -30.70 -1.48 -8.33
C GLU A 107 -30.29 -2.88 -8.81
N GLY A 108 -30.68 -3.93 -8.06
CA GLY A 108 -30.47 -5.32 -8.48
C GLY A 108 -29.06 -5.88 -8.31
N LEU A 109 -28.13 -5.15 -7.68
CA LEU A 109 -26.79 -5.67 -7.36
C LEU A 109 -26.86 -6.76 -6.29
N LYS A 110 -26.23 -7.91 -6.57
CA LYS A 110 -26.05 -9.00 -5.60
C LYS A 110 -24.94 -8.64 -4.61
N GLU A 111 -25.15 -8.98 -3.34
CA GLU A 111 -24.10 -8.92 -2.32
C GLU A 111 -23.26 -10.20 -2.33
N ILE A 112 -22.00 -10.10 -1.90
CA ILE A 112 -21.11 -11.26 -1.80
C ILE A 112 -21.61 -12.22 -0.71
N THR A 113 -21.81 -13.47 -1.10
CA THR A 113 -21.93 -14.62 -0.19
C THR A 113 -20.67 -15.49 -0.26
N ASN A 114 -20.56 -16.47 0.63
CA ASN A 114 -19.42 -17.40 0.74
C ASN A 114 -18.98 -18.01 -0.60
N GLU A 115 -19.94 -18.39 -1.45
CA GLU A 115 -19.66 -19.08 -2.72
C GLU A 115 -19.65 -18.14 -3.94
N THR A 116 -20.10 -16.89 -3.77
CA THR A 116 -20.32 -15.97 -4.91
C THR A 116 -19.03 -15.73 -5.70
N LEU A 117 -17.89 -15.64 -5.03
CA LEU A 117 -16.60 -15.36 -5.67
C LEU A 117 -15.98 -16.59 -6.35
N ALA A 118 -16.34 -17.80 -5.93
CA ALA A 118 -15.89 -19.06 -6.53
C ALA A 118 -16.81 -19.53 -7.67
N ALA A 119 -18.05 -19.01 -7.74
CA ALA A 119 -19.01 -19.38 -8.77
C ALA A 119 -18.64 -18.81 -10.16
N ALA A 120 -18.57 -19.68 -11.17
CA ALA A 120 -18.32 -19.28 -12.55
C ALA A 120 -19.43 -18.38 -13.13
N GLU A 121 -20.66 -18.53 -12.64
CA GLU A 121 -21.82 -17.71 -13.04
C GLU A 121 -21.66 -16.23 -12.66
N SER A 122 -20.91 -15.95 -11.59
CA SER A 122 -20.64 -14.59 -11.14
C SER A 122 -19.60 -13.88 -12.02
N LYS A 123 -18.90 -14.58 -12.91
CA LYS A 123 -17.89 -14.00 -13.80
C LYS A 123 -18.46 -12.84 -14.61
N GLY A 124 -17.79 -11.70 -14.56
CA GLY A 124 -18.19 -10.49 -15.26
C GLY A 124 -19.32 -9.71 -14.59
N SER A 125 -19.82 -10.15 -13.43
CA SER A 125 -20.80 -9.41 -12.65
C SER A 125 -20.14 -8.49 -11.62
N VAL A 126 -20.81 -7.36 -11.34
CA VAL A 126 -20.43 -6.46 -10.25
C VAL A 126 -21.21 -6.86 -9.00
N VAL A 127 -20.49 -7.04 -7.89
CA VAL A 127 -21.03 -7.48 -6.60
C VAL A 127 -20.74 -6.47 -5.49
N GLY A 128 -21.67 -6.31 -4.56
CA GLY A 128 -21.53 -5.43 -3.39
C GLY A 128 -20.89 -6.12 -2.19
N LEU A 129 -20.09 -5.38 -1.44
CA LEU A 129 -19.54 -5.85 -0.16
C LEU A 129 -20.58 -5.63 0.97
N PRO A 130 -20.88 -6.65 1.79
CA PRO A 130 -21.67 -6.49 3.00
C PRO A 130 -20.99 -5.53 4.00
N ASP A 131 -21.76 -4.75 4.76
CA ASP A 131 -21.21 -3.69 5.61
C ASP A 131 -20.26 -4.21 6.70
N LYS A 132 -20.58 -5.36 7.31
CA LYS A 132 -19.69 -6.04 8.27
C LYS A 132 -18.32 -6.36 7.66
N LEU A 133 -18.33 -6.86 6.41
CA LEU A 133 -17.12 -7.20 5.68
C LEU A 133 -16.32 -5.95 5.30
N VAL A 134 -16.99 -4.86 4.96
CA VAL A 134 -16.34 -3.57 4.69
C VAL A 134 -15.59 -3.07 5.93
N ASP A 135 -16.16 -3.21 7.12
CA ASP A 135 -15.50 -2.80 8.37
C ASP A 135 -14.28 -3.68 8.70
N GLN A 136 -14.37 -4.99 8.47
CA GLN A 136 -13.22 -5.90 8.59
C GLN A 136 -12.12 -5.56 7.58
N LEU A 137 -12.45 -5.38 6.30
CA LEU A 137 -11.50 -5.02 5.25
C LEU A 137 -10.87 -3.63 5.47
N ARG A 138 -11.64 -2.68 6.04
CA ARG A 138 -11.10 -1.38 6.46
C ARG A 138 -10.09 -1.54 7.59
N THR A 139 -10.36 -2.42 8.56
CA THR A 139 -9.44 -2.71 9.67
C THR A 139 -8.15 -3.38 9.19
N LEU A 140 -8.23 -4.23 8.16
CA LEU A 140 -7.07 -4.84 7.49
C LEU A 140 -6.29 -3.86 6.59
N GLU A 141 -6.71 -2.60 6.46
CA GLU A 141 -6.14 -1.63 5.51
C GLU A 141 -6.07 -2.18 4.05
N ALA A 142 -7.08 -2.97 3.68
CA ALA A 142 -7.17 -3.60 2.37
C ALA A 142 -7.49 -2.57 1.26
N PHE A 143 -8.37 -1.62 1.58
CA PHE A 143 -8.67 -0.49 0.70
C PHE A 143 -7.45 0.43 0.60
N LYS A 144 -7.15 0.93 -0.61
CA LYS A 144 -6.04 1.86 -0.85
C LYS A 144 -6.54 3.23 -1.26
N THR A 145 -5.78 4.27 -0.94
CA THR A 145 -6.10 5.67 -1.28
C THR A 145 -6.04 5.96 -2.78
N THR A 146 -5.34 5.13 -3.54
CA THR A 146 -5.25 5.22 -5.00
C THR A 146 -6.49 4.69 -5.71
N GLN A 147 -7.38 3.99 -5.00
CA GLN A 147 -8.63 3.43 -5.52
C GLN A 147 -9.78 4.41 -5.25
N ASN A 148 -10.63 4.67 -6.25
CA ASN A 148 -11.66 5.70 -6.17
C ASN A 148 -13.02 5.18 -5.67
N TRP A 149 -13.03 4.58 -4.47
CA TRP A 149 -14.26 4.09 -3.83
C TRP A 149 -15.28 5.21 -3.57
N GLY A 150 -14.80 6.43 -3.31
CA GLY A 150 -15.63 7.60 -3.01
C GLY A 150 -16.42 8.14 -4.21
N LEU A 151 -16.36 7.49 -5.37
CA LEU A 151 -17.24 7.80 -6.49
C LEU A 151 -18.61 7.14 -6.36
N PHE A 152 -18.70 6.03 -5.62
CA PHE A 152 -19.89 5.19 -5.55
C PHE A 152 -20.59 5.29 -4.20
N ARG A 153 -21.86 4.86 -4.14
CA ARG A 153 -22.66 4.91 -2.91
C ARG A 153 -22.18 3.92 -1.86
N ARG A 154 -21.82 2.71 -2.27
CA ARG A 154 -21.25 1.63 -1.46
C ARG A 154 -20.05 1.02 -2.21
N PRO A 155 -19.15 0.28 -1.54
CA PRO A 155 -18.04 -0.36 -2.22
C PRO A 155 -18.51 -1.62 -2.96
N HIS A 156 -18.31 -1.62 -4.28
CA HIS A 156 -18.63 -2.73 -5.18
C HIS A 156 -17.38 -3.17 -5.94
N MET A 157 -17.35 -4.43 -6.38
CA MET A 157 -16.20 -5.01 -7.08
C MET A 157 -16.65 -5.86 -8.26
N LEU A 158 -15.83 -5.90 -9.31
CA LEU A 158 -16.01 -6.81 -10.44
C LEU A 158 -15.45 -8.19 -10.10
N VAL A 159 -16.26 -9.24 -10.29
CA VAL A 159 -15.78 -10.63 -10.26
C VAL A 159 -15.17 -10.96 -11.61
N ARG A 160 -13.85 -11.12 -11.65
CA ARG A 160 -13.11 -11.44 -12.87
C ARG A 160 -12.88 -12.94 -13.02
N GLU A 161 -12.44 -13.36 -14.19
CA GLU A 161 -11.93 -14.72 -14.38
C GLU A 161 -10.82 -15.07 -13.37
N GLU A 162 -9.88 -14.16 -13.13
CA GLU A 162 -8.80 -14.38 -12.17
C GLU A 162 -9.31 -14.49 -10.73
N THR A 163 -10.40 -13.79 -10.39
CA THR A 163 -11.07 -13.88 -9.08
C THR A 163 -11.64 -15.26 -8.84
N VAL A 164 -12.36 -15.80 -9.82
CA VAL A 164 -12.97 -17.14 -9.74
C VAL A 164 -11.90 -18.23 -9.66
N LYS A 165 -10.82 -18.10 -10.44
CA LYS A 165 -9.66 -19.01 -10.36
C LYS A 165 -8.99 -18.97 -9.00
N LEU A 166 -8.82 -17.78 -8.41
CA LEU A 166 -8.18 -17.65 -7.11
C LEU A 166 -9.08 -18.17 -5.98
N ALA A 167 -10.37 -17.82 -5.99
CA ALA A 167 -11.33 -18.27 -4.97
C ALA A 167 -11.50 -19.79 -4.95
N SER A 168 -11.64 -20.41 -6.13
CA SER A 168 -11.75 -21.88 -6.23
C SER A 168 -10.49 -22.60 -5.72
N ARG A 169 -9.29 -22.04 -5.95
CA ARG A 169 -8.04 -22.57 -5.40
C ARG A 169 -7.92 -22.39 -3.89
N LEU A 170 -8.42 -21.28 -3.33
CA LEU A 170 -8.49 -21.11 -1.88
C LEU A 170 -9.39 -22.17 -1.24
N ASP A 171 -10.55 -22.44 -1.83
CA ASP A 171 -11.45 -23.49 -1.33
C ASP A 171 -10.81 -24.88 -1.43
N ALA A 172 -10.14 -25.18 -2.54
CA ALA A 172 -9.40 -26.44 -2.70
C ALA A 172 -8.29 -26.58 -1.65
N ALA A 173 -7.50 -25.51 -1.42
CA ALA A 173 -6.42 -25.52 -0.44
C ALA A 173 -6.90 -25.78 0.98
N ALA A 174 -8.03 -25.20 1.39
CA ALA A 174 -8.62 -25.47 2.70
C ALA A 174 -9.21 -26.88 2.80
N LYS A 175 -9.87 -27.38 1.75
CA LYS A 175 -10.44 -28.75 1.74
C LYS A 175 -9.37 -29.83 1.78
N GLU A 176 -8.28 -29.64 1.01
CA GLU A 176 -7.17 -30.58 0.91
C GLU A 176 -6.12 -30.39 2.02
N LYS A 177 -6.28 -29.37 2.88
CA LYS A 177 -5.32 -28.97 3.91
C LYS A 177 -3.92 -28.69 3.35
N GLN A 178 -3.85 -28.10 2.16
CA GLN A 178 -2.61 -27.75 1.48
C GLN A 178 -2.30 -26.26 1.62
N THR A 179 -1.02 -25.91 1.44
CA THR A 179 -0.55 -24.54 1.43
C THR A 179 -0.51 -23.99 0.01
N LEU A 180 -1.46 -23.12 -0.34
CA LEU A 180 -1.40 -22.39 -1.60
C LEU A 180 -0.37 -21.25 -1.48
N ARG A 181 0.68 -21.29 -2.30
CA ARG A 181 1.73 -20.26 -2.32
C ARG A 181 1.67 -19.52 -3.65
N LEU A 182 1.16 -18.29 -3.63
CA LEU A 182 0.81 -17.55 -4.84
C LEU A 182 1.42 -16.15 -4.86
N ALA A 183 2.04 -15.79 -5.97
CA ALA A 183 2.48 -14.43 -6.27
C ALA A 183 1.61 -13.81 -7.37
N LEU A 184 0.90 -12.73 -7.03
CA LEU A 184 0.12 -11.93 -7.98
C LEU A 184 1.07 -11.04 -8.79
N THR A 185 1.21 -11.35 -10.07
CA THR A 185 2.04 -10.64 -11.03
C THR A 185 1.17 -9.85 -12.02
N GLY A 186 1.80 -9.06 -12.87
CA GLY A 186 1.09 -8.30 -13.91
C GLY A 186 1.41 -6.80 -13.95
N GLY A 187 0.74 -6.15 -14.89
CA GLY A 187 0.97 -4.76 -15.28
C GLY A 187 0.70 -3.74 -14.17
N LYS A 188 1.09 -2.49 -14.45
CA LYS A 188 0.75 -1.36 -13.58
C LYS A 188 -0.76 -1.14 -13.61
N ILE A 189 -1.38 -0.96 -12.44
CA ILE A 189 -2.83 -0.65 -12.31
C ILE A 189 -3.75 -1.76 -12.88
N ALA A 190 -3.24 -2.97 -13.07
CA ALA A 190 -4.02 -4.11 -13.57
C ALA A 190 -5.07 -4.66 -12.58
N GLY A 191 -4.95 -4.34 -11.28
CA GLY A 191 -5.88 -4.80 -10.24
C GLY A 191 -5.31 -5.79 -9.22
N LYS A 192 -3.98 -5.92 -9.10
CA LYS A 192 -3.32 -6.86 -8.17
C LYS A 192 -3.75 -6.69 -6.71
N SER A 193 -3.70 -5.46 -6.18
CA SER A 193 -4.17 -5.17 -4.82
C SER A 193 -5.68 -5.38 -4.65
N MET A 194 -6.47 -5.20 -5.70
CA MET A 194 -7.92 -5.48 -5.69
C MET A 194 -8.19 -6.98 -5.62
N LEU A 195 -7.41 -7.78 -6.35
CA LEU A 195 -7.51 -9.24 -6.30
C LEU A 195 -7.09 -9.79 -4.93
N LEU A 196 -6.07 -9.20 -4.30
CA LEU A 196 -5.70 -9.50 -2.91
C LEU A 196 -6.85 -9.15 -1.94
N LEU A 197 -7.52 -8.01 -2.15
CA LEU A 197 -8.69 -7.62 -1.37
C LEU A 197 -9.84 -8.63 -1.54
N GLN A 198 -10.09 -9.09 -2.77
CA GLN A 198 -11.09 -10.13 -3.04
C GLN A 198 -10.74 -11.47 -2.37
N ALA A 199 -9.45 -11.84 -2.34
CA ALA A 199 -8.98 -13.01 -1.60
C ALA A 199 -9.28 -12.88 -0.10
N MET A 200 -8.97 -11.72 0.50
CA MET A 200 -9.29 -11.44 1.91
C MET A 200 -10.79 -11.46 2.16
N ALA A 201 -11.59 -10.89 1.26
CA ALA A 201 -13.05 -10.89 1.34
C ALA A 201 -13.59 -12.33 1.38
N HIS A 202 -13.13 -13.18 0.46
CA HIS A 202 -13.50 -14.59 0.41
C HIS A 202 -13.12 -15.36 1.68
N SER A 203 -11.88 -15.19 2.14
CA SER A 203 -11.38 -15.83 3.37
C SER A 203 -12.17 -15.40 4.61
N LEU A 204 -12.50 -14.12 4.76
CA LEU A 204 -13.30 -13.63 5.89
C LEU A 204 -14.72 -14.21 5.89
N MET A 205 -15.36 -14.30 4.72
CA MET A 205 -16.71 -14.89 4.58
C MET A 205 -16.74 -16.38 4.94
N ASN A 206 -15.63 -17.08 4.70
CA ASN A 206 -15.46 -18.50 5.03
C ASN A 206 -14.88 -18.75 6.44
N ASN A 207 -14.87 -17.73 7.31
CA ASN A 207 -14.34 -17.80 8.69
C ASN A 207 -12.86 -18.17 8.79
N TRP A 208 -12.02 -17.72 7.86
CA TRP A 208 -10.57 -17.90 7.93
C TRP A 208 -9.93 -16.84 8.83
N VAL A 209 -8.75 -17.16 9.36
CA VAL A 209 -7.90 -16.17 10.02
C VAL A 209 -7.09 -15.42 8.96
N VAL A 210 -7.31 -14.12 8.83
CA VAL A 210 -6.64 -13.28 7.84
C VAL A 210 -5.58 -12.41 8.51
N ILE A 211 -4.33 -12.59 8.11
CA ILE A 211 -3.19 -11.78 8.52
C ILE A 211 -2.70 -11.01 7.29
N ASN A 212 -2.96 -9.70 7.27
CA ASN A 212 -2.59 -8.84 6.14
C ASN A 212 -1.45 -7.88 6.51
N MET A 213 -0.42 -7.84 5.69
CA MET A 213 0.62 -6.81 5.71
C MET A 213 0.33 -5.81 4.58
N PRO A 214 -0.34 -4.67 4.87
CA PRO A 214 -0.94 -3.84 3.85
C PRO A 214 0.07 -3.15 2.94
N GLU A 215 1.28 -2.84 3.43
CA GLU A 215 2.34 -2.20 2.65
C GLU A 215 3.71 -2.75 3.07
N GLY A 216 4.32 -3.60 2.23
CA GLY A 216 5.66 -4.15 2.49
C GLY A 216 6.78 -3.10 2.60
N GLN A 217 6.53 -1.87 2.13
CA GLN A 217 7.48 -0.76 2.31
C GLN A 217 7.59 -0.30 3.76
N ASP A 218 6.51 -0.36 4.55
CA ASP A 218 6.53 0.09 5.94
C ASP A 218 7.42 -0.83 6.80
N LEU A 219 7.54 -2.10 6.41
CA LEU A 219 8.45 -3.06 7.06
C LEU A 219 9.93 -2.78 6.78
N THR A 220 10.28 -2.08 5.69
CA THR A 220 11.69 -2.01 5.22
C THR A 220 12.28 -0.62 5.13
N ASN A 221 11.47 0.44 5.28
CA ASN A 221 11.87 1.82 5.02
C ASN A 221 12.42 2.58 6.25
N SER A 222 12.82 1.86 7.32
CA SER A 222 13.35 2.48 8.56
C SER A 222 12.47 3.60 9.13
N ASN A 223 11.15 3.43 9.07
CA ASN A 223 10.17 4.37 9.61
C ASN A 223 9.55 3.91 10.93
N ALA A 224 9.67 2.61 11.26
CA ALA A 224 9.22 2.01 12.49
C ALA A 224 10.41 1.73 13.41
N ASP A 225 10.12 1.53 14.69
CA ASP A 225 11.10 1.08 15.65
C ASP A 225 11.45 -0.39 15.43
N TYR A 226 12.66 -0.76 15.81
CA TYR A 226 13.18 -2.10 15.67
C TYR A 226 14.18 -2.39 16.80
N SER A 227 14.25 -3.64 17.21
CA SER A 227 15.12 -4.10 18.29
C SER A 227 15.70 -5.47 17.94
N PRO A 228 16.97 -5.77 18.30
CA PRO A 228 17.55 -7.08 18.04
C PRO A 228 16.87 -8.15 18.89
N VAL A 229 16.62 -9.31 18.30
CA VAL A 229 16.16 -10.50 19.03
C VAL A 229 17.38 -11.17 19.69
N PRO A 230 17.39 -11.33 21.03
CA PRO A 230 18.48 -12.01 21.72
C PRO A 230 18.71 -13.43 21.19
N ASN A 231 19.97 -13.87 21.19
CA ASN A 231 20.36 -15.26 20.88
C ASN A 231 20.01 -15.77 19.47
N THR A 232 19.85 -14.88 18.48
CA THR A 232 19.62 -15.26 17.08
C THR A 232 20.90 -15.24 16.24
N LYS A 233 21.05 -16.22 15.34
CA LYS A 233 22.14 -16.32 14.35
C LYS A 233 21.56 -16.61 12.96
N PRO A 234 21.69 -15.74 11.93
CA PRO A 234 22.18 -14.36 12.00
C PRO A 234 21.33 -13.49 12.94
N LEU A 235 21.87 -12.32 13.32
CA LEU A 235 21.18 -11.37 14.20
C LEU A 235 19.86 -10.92 13.53
N GLN A 236 18.73 -11.22 14.17
CA GLN A 236 17.41 -10.84 13.68
C GLN A 236 16.89 -9.60 14.41
N PHE A 237 15.98 -8.87 13.77
CA PHE A 237 15.36 -7.68 14.34
C PHE A 237 13.84 -7.78 14.28
N TYR A 238 13.17 -7.51 15.40
CA TYR A 238 11.72 -7.44 15.47
C TYR A 238 11.26 -5.98 15.50
N GLN A 239 10.00 -5.74 15.11
CA GLN A 239 9.40 -4.40 15.01
C GLN A 239 8.20 -4.27 15.96
N PRO A 240 8.41 -3.85 17.21
CA PRO A 240 7.42 -4.00 18.28
C PRO A 240 6.12 -3.20 18.06
N ILE A 241 6.19 -1.93 17.60
CA ILE A 241 4.97 -1.16 17.36
C ILE A 241 4.19 -1.72 16.17
N TYR A 242 4.89 -2.16 15.11
CA TYR A 242 4.23 -2.73 13.94
C TYR A 242 3.55 -4.07 14.29
N THR A 243 4.25 -4.97 14.99
CA THR A 243 3.69 -6.27 15.42
C THR A 243 2.49 -6.09 16.35
N PHE A 244 2.55 -5.12 17.25
CA PHE A 244 1.44 -4.80 18.16
C PHE A 244 0.19 -4.35 17.39
N ASN A 245 0.35 -3.41 16.46
CA ASN A 245 -0.76 -2.97 15.61
C ASN A 245 -1.32 -4.13 14.76
N LEU A 246 -0.44 -4.99 14.25
CA LEU A 246 -0.84 -6.18 13.50
C LEU A 246 -1.69 -7.14 14.37
N LEU A 247 -1.27 -7.43 15.61
CA LEU A 247 -2.08 -8.22 16.56
C LEU A 247 -3.44 -7.58 16.83
N GLN A 248 -3.49 -6.27 17.05
CA GLN A 248 -4.77 -5.56 17.24
C GLN A 248 -5.68 -5.65 16.02
N THR A 249 -5.12 -5.61 14.81
CA THR A 249 -5.93 -5.81 13.58
C THR A 249 -6.49 -7.22 13.51
N ILE A 250 -5.67 -8.25 13.79
CA ILE A 250 -6.08 -9.66 13.81
C ILE A 250 -7.21 -9.89 14.83
N VAL A 251 -7.07 -9.37 16.05
CA VAL A 251 -8.10 -9.47 17.09
C VAL A 251 -9.42 -8.84 16.63
N LYS A 252 -9.37 -7.66 16.01
CA LYS A 252 -10.59 -6.96 15.53
C LYS A 252 -11.25 -7.66 14.35
N THR A 253 -10.49 -8.34 13.49
CA THR A 253 -11.02 -8.92 12.25
C THR A 253 -11.46 -10.36 12.42
N SER A 254 -10.64 -11.19 13.09
CA SER A 254 -10.85 -12.63 13.27
C SER A 254 -11.09 -13.04 14.72
N GLY A 255 -11.35 -12.09 15.64
CA GLY A 255 -11.62 -12.39 17.05
C GLY A 255 -12.65 -13.51 17.29
N PRO A 256 -13.84 -13.48 16.65
CA PRO A 256 -14.85 -14.53 16.80
C PRO A 256 -14.41 -15.91 16.31
N VAL A 257 -13.46 -15.97 15.37
CA VAL A 257 -12.89 -17.23 14.89
C VAL A 257 -11.85 -17.73 15.89
N LEU A 258 -10.98 -16.86 16.39
CA LEU A 258 -9.91 -17.22 17.33
C LEU A 258 -10.42 -17.73 18.68
N GLU A 259 -11.59 -17.27 19.12
CA GLU A 259 -12.23 -17.74 20.37
C GLU A 259 -12.66 -19.21 20.31
N GLN A 260 -12.94 -19.73 19.11
CA GLN A 260 -13.43 -21.10 18.92
C GLN A 260 -12.33 -22.16 19.08
N TYR A 261 -11.06 -21.75 18.98
CA TYR A 261 -9.93 -22.67 18.98
C TYR A 261 -9.12 -22.55 20.27
N LYS A 262 -8.87 -23.71 20.88
CA LYS A 262 -8.05 -23.83 22.09
C LYS A 262 -6.58 -23.87 21.75
N ILE A 263 -5.77 -23.44 22.71
CA ILE A 263 -4.31 -23.48 22.64
C ILE A 263 -3.82 -24.94 22.78
N SER A 264 -2.80 -25.34 22.01
CA SER A 264 -2.18 -26.66 22.11
C SER A 264 -0.93 -26.69 23.01
N LYS A 265 -0.16 -25.60 23.10
CA LYS A 265 1.08 -25.52 23.90
C LYS A 265 1.00 -24.46 25.00
N GLU A 266 1.69 -24.71 26.10
CA GLU A 266 1.86 -23.69 27.15
C GLU A 266 2.94 -22.66 26.73
N TYR A 267 2.64 -21.37 26.89
CA TYR A 267 3.56 -20.26 26.59
C TYR A 267 3.90 -19.49 27.88
N PRO A 268 4.89 -19.93 28.67
CA PRO A 268 5.24 -19.30 29.95
C PRO A 268 5.83 -17.89 29.80
N GLU A 269 6.33 -17.57 28.61
CA GLU A 269 6.83 -16.24 28.23
C GLU A 269 5.74 -15.18 28.08
N LEU A 270 4.48 -15.60 27.93
CA LEU A 270 3.35 -14.71 27.80
C LEU A 270 2.65 -14.53 29.15
N LEU A 271 2.60 -13.28 29.61
CA LEU A 271 1.85 -12.91 30.79
C LEU A 271 0.35 -12.97 30.47
N HIS A 272 -0.46 -13.48 31.41
CA HIS A 272 -1.94 -13.49 31.35
C HIS A 272 -2.60 -14.47 30.37
N VAL A 273 -1.90 -15.50 29.88
CA VAL A 273 -2.53 -16.56 29.09
C VAL A 273 -2.93 -17.72 30.01
N PRO A 274 -4.23 -18.04 30.14
CA PRO A 274 -4.67 -19.20 30.93
C PRO A 274 -4.27 -20.51 30.25
N LYS A 275 -4.05 -21.56 31.05
CA LYS A 275 -3.63 -22.89 30.54
C LYS A 275 -4.65 -23.51 29.57
N ASP A 276 -5.94 -23.31 29.85
CA ASP A 276 -7.05 -23.74 28.99
C ASP A 276 -7.57 -22.59 28.10
N GLY A 277 -6.70 -21.64 27.75
CA GLY A 277 -7.05 -20.47 26.96
C GLY A 277 -7.37 -20.76 25.50
N THR A 278 -7.85 -19.72 24.84
CA THR A 278 -8.15 -19.68 23.40
C THR A 278 -7.06 -18.96 22.63
N LEU A 279 -7.05 -19.10 21.30
CA LEU A 279 -6.10 -18.33 20.46
C LEU A 279 -6.30 -16.81 20.60
N LEU A 280 -7.51 -16.38 20.96
CA LEU A 280 -7.80 -14.98 21.25
C LEU A 280 -7.05 -14.47 22.48
N ASP A 281 -6.88 -15.31 23.50
CA ASP A 281 -6.15 -14.95 24.72
C ASP A 281 -4.66 -14.72 24.42
N ILE A 282 -4.06 -15.52 23.54
CA ILE A 282 -2.68 -15.28 23.05
C ILE A 282 -2.60 -13.95 22.31
N ALA A 283 -3.54 -13.70 21.38
CA ALA A 283 -3.53 -12.48 20.57
C ALA A 283 -3.75 -11.20 21.40
N THR A 284 -4.46 -11.30 22.52
CA THR A 284 -4.73 -10.18 23.45
C THR A 284 -3.74 -10.08 24.62
N ALA A 285 -2.86 -11.08 24.80
CA ALA A 285 -1.84 -11.07 25.85
C ALA A 285 -0.87 -9.88 25.73
N ALA A 286 -0.55 -9.47 24.51
CA ALA A 286 0.28 -8.30 24.25
C ALA A 286 -0.52 -7.01 24.55
N LYS A 287 -0.32 -6.45 25.75
CA LYS A 287 -0.81 -5.10 26.11
C LYS A 287 0.19 -3.99 25.76
N GLU A 288 1.47 -4.33 25.71
CA GLU A 288 2.57 -3.44 25.40
C GLU A 288 3.31 -3.91 24.14
N PRO A 289 3.94 -2.99 23.39
CA PRO A 289 4.58 -3.32 22.12
C PRO A 289 5.81 -4.24 22.28
N GLU A 290 6.49 -4.22 23.44
CA GLU A 290 7.67 -5.06 23.69
C GLU A 290 7.32 -6.56 23.71
N PHE A 291 6.14 -6.92 24.24
CA PHE A 291 5.66 -8.31 24.30
C PHE A 291 4.93 -8.74 23.02
N ALA A 292 4.77 -7.85 22.04
CA ALA A 292 4.01 -8.15 20.83
C ALA A 292 4.67 -9.20 19.94
N TRP A 293 6.01 -9.23 19.88
CA TRP A 293 6.71 -10.24 19.07
C TRP A 293 6.57 -11.67 19.62
N PRO A 294 6.85 -11.94 20.91
CA PRO A 294 6.59 -13.26 21.50
C PRO A 294 5.14 -13.71 21.35
N ALA A 295 4.17 -12.81 21.58
CA ALA A 295 2.74 -13.14 21.44
C ALA A 295 2.37 -13.51 19.99
N PHE A 296 2.89 -12.76 19.01
CA PHE A 296 2.68 -13.07 17.60
C PHE A 296 3.36 -14.38 17.18
N GLN A 297 4.57 -14.66 17.69
CA GLN A 297 5.29 -15.90 17.43
C GLN A 297 4.53 -17.12 17.97
N ALA A 298 4.00 -17.04 19.19
CA ALA A 298 3.16 -18.06 19.79
C ALA A 298 1.87 -18.28 18.99
N LEU A 299 1.18 -17.20 18.62
CA LEU A 299 -0.03 -17.27 17.79
C LEU A 299 0.26 -17.92 16.43
N TRP A 300 1.33 -17.51 15.76
CA TRP A 300 1.74 -18.09 14.47
C TRP A 300 2.09 -19.58 14.59
N HIS A 301 2.78 -19.96 15.66
CA HIS A 301 3.12 -21.35 15.93
C HIS A 301 1.84 -22.21 16.11
N GLU A 302 0.87 -21.77 16.90
CA GLU A 302 -0.42 -22.47 17.05
C GLU A 302 -1.18 -22.59 15.72
N LEU A 303 -1.26 -21.49 14.96
CA LEU A 303 -1.96 -21.43 13.68
C LEU A 303 -1.36 -22.35 12.61
N THR A 304 -0.05 -22.57 12.64
CA THR A 304 0.66 -23.41 11.66
C THR A 304 0.74 -24.88 12.06
N THR A 305 0.82 -25.18 13.36
CA THR A 305 1.09 -26.54 13.86
C THR A 305 -0.18 -27.34 14.12
N ASN A 306 -1.24 -26.71 14.63
CA ASN A 306 -2.46 -27.42 15.00
C ASN A 306 -3.19 -27.90 13.73
N PRO A 307 -3.46 -29.20 13.51
CA PRO A 307 -4.15 -29.74 12.32
C PRO A 307 -5.70 -29.69 12.40
N ALA A 308 -6.24 -29.23 13.53
CA ALA A 308 -7.66 -28.96 13.77
C ALA A 308 -7.96 -27.45 13.95
N GLY A 309 -7.01 -26.58 13.61
CA GLY A 309 -7.19 -25.14 13.68
C GLY A 309 -7.89 -24.54 12.44
N PRO A 310 -8.10 -23.22 12.42
CA PRO A 310 -8.69 -22.56 11.26
C PRO A 310 -7.70 -22.46 10.10
N PRO A 311 -8.19 -22.43 8.84
CA PRO A 311 -7.35 -22.06 7.70
C PRO A 311 -6.88 -20.61 7.81
N VAL A 312 -5.66 -20.36 7.34
CA VAL A 312 -4.98 -19.06 7.48
C VAL A 312 -4.70 -18.47 6.11
N LEU A 313 -5.05 -17.19 5.94
CA LEU A 313 -4.61 -16.37 4.80
C LEU A 313 -3.53 -15.40 5.29
N LEU A 314 -2.29 -15.60 4.84
CA LEU A 314 -1.20 -14.65 5.02
C LEU A 314 -1.03 -13.83 3.73
N ALA A 315 -1.42 -12.57 3.78
CA ALA A 315 -1.42 -11.66 2.64
C ALA A 315 -0.37 -10.56 2.79
N LEU A 316 0.32 -10.22 1.71
CA LEU A 316 1.25 -9.10 1.67
C LEU A 316 1.13 -8.34 0.35
N ASP A 317 0.98 -7.02 0.41
CA ASP A 317 1.07 -6.15 -0.77
C ASP A 317 2.44 -5.47 -0.85
N GLY A 318 2.99 -5.39 -2.07
CA GLY A 318 4.31 -4.81 -2.31
C GLY A 318 5.47 -5.76 -2.05
N LEU A 319 5.40 -7.00 -2.55
CA LEU A 319 6.45 -8.04 -2.43
C LEU A 319 7.86 -7.52 -2.76
N SER A 320 7.98 -6.65 -3.75
CA SER A 320 9.26 -6.03 -4.15
C SER A 320 9.99 -5.32 -3.02
N HIS A 321 9.27 -4.78 -2.04
CA HIS A 321 9.88 -4.03 -0.93
C HIS A 321 10.55 -4.93 0.11
N ILE A 322 10.12 -6.18 0.24
CA ILE A 322 10.71 -7.15 1.17
C ILE A 322 11.81 -7.99 0.52
N MET A 323 11.91 -7.97 -0.81
CA MET A 323 12.91 -8.70 -1.60
C MET A 323 14.14 -7.83 -1.92
N LYS A 324 14.66 -7.14 -0.90
CA LYS A 324 15.84 -6.26 -0.99
C LYS A 324 16.51 -6.10 0.36
N ILE A 325 17.66 -5.43 0.37
CA ILE A 325 18.27 -4.91 1.58
C ILE A 325 17.38 -3.78 2.14
N SER A 326 17.10 -3.80 3.44
CA SER A 326 16.28 -2.80 4.12
C SER A 326 17.06 -1.52 4.41
N ALA A 327 16.38 -0.45 4.83
CA ALA A 327 17.03 0.79 5.26
C ALA A 327 17.52 0.76 6.72
N TYR A 328 17.23 -0.31 7.47
CA TYR A 328 17.65 -0.46 8.86
C TYR A 328 19.16 -0.74 8.99
N ARG A 329 19.71 -0.45 10.16
CA ARG A 329 21.13 -0.60 10.47
C ARG A 329 21.36 -1.53 11.64
N ASP A 330 22.37 -2.37 11.55
CA ASP A 330 22.84 -3.16 12.69
C ASP A 330 23.74 -2.30 13.63
N PRO A 331 24.15 -2.80 14.81
CA PRO A 331 25.08 -2.09 15.69
C PRO A 331 26.45 -1.80 15.07
N ALA A 332 26.84 -2.55 14.02
CA ALA A 332 28.06 -2.32 13.24
C ALA A 332 27.85 -1.34 12.07
N TYR A 333 26.68 -0.70 12.01
CA TYR A 333 26.27 0.26 10.98
C TYR A 333 26.17 -0.31 9.55
N ASN A 334 26.08 -1.64 9.40
CA ASN A 334 25.76 -2.29 8.14
C ASN A 334 24.25 -2.24 7.88
N LEU A 335 23.86 -2.25 6.61
CA LEU A 335 22.46 -2.37 6.25
C LEU A 335 21.95 -3.79 6.56
N VAL A 336 20.79 -3.86 7.19
CA VAL A 336 20.14 -5.13 7.53
C VAL A 336 19.38 -5.65 6.31
N HIS A 337 19.57 -6.92 5.95
CA HIS A 337 18.79 -7.53 4.88
C HIS A 337 17.31 -7.62 5.29
N ALA A 338 16.34 -7.41 4.39
CA ALA A 338 14.93 -7.42 4.80
C ALA A 338 14.49 -8.77 5.39
N HIS A 339 15.04 -9.90 4.91
CA HIS A 339 14.79 -11.24 5.48
C HIS A 339 15.41 -11.47 6.87
N ASP A 340 16.22 -10.53 7.41
CA ASP A 340 16.68 -10.59 8.80
C ASP A 340 15.68 -9.88 9.75
N LEU A 341 14.68 -9.18 9.21
CA LEU A 341 13.53 -8.67 9.98
C LEU A 341 12.56 -9.82 10.23
N THR A 342 12.16 -10.04 11.47
CA THR A 342 11.44 -11.27 11.88
C THR A 342 10.10 -11.47 11.17
N LEU A 343 9.29 -10.41 11.02
CA LEU A 343 8.01 -10.46 10.31
C LEU A 343 8.19 -10.77 8.82
N VAL A 344 9.18 -10.14 8.19
CA VAL A 344 9.49 -10.38 6.78
C VAL A 344 10.02 -11.79 6.59
N ARG A 345 10.88 -12.26 7.49
CA ARG A 345 11.40 -13.61 7.50
C ARG A 345 10.28 -14.63 7.60
N LEU A 346 9.35 -14.44 8.53
CA LEU A 346 8.17 -15.30 8.70
C LEU A 346 7.35 -15.37 7.41
N PHE A 347 7.11 -14.23 6.75
CA PHE A 347 6.42 -14.21 5.47
C PHE A 347 7.21 -14.93 4.37
N ALA A 348 8.51 -14.66 4.25
CA ALA A 348 9.38 -15.26 3.24
C ALA A 348 9.53 -16.78 3.43
N ASP A 349 9.65 -17.25 4.68
CA ASP A 349 9.74 -18.67 5.00
C ASP A 349 8.40 -19.39 4.72
N ALA A 350 7.27 -18.74 4.96
CA ALA A 350 5.94 -19.24 4.57
C ALA A 350 5.75 -19.29 3.06
N LEU A 351 6.18 -18.24 2.34
CA LEU A 351 6.13 -18.18 0.88
C LEU A 351 7.05 -19.22 0.23
N ALA A 352 8.22 -19.47 0.80
CA ALA A 352 9.16 -20.49 0.36
C ALA A 352 8.65 -21.93 0.65
N GLY A 353 7.63 -22.09 1.49
CA GLY A 353 7.11 -23.39 1.92
C GLY A 353 7.91 -24.07 3.03
N LYS A 354 8.78 -23.32 3.73
CA LYS A 354 9.52 -23.86 4.89
C LYS A 354 8.61 -24.07 6.11
N THR A 355 7.58 -23.23 6.25
CA THR A 355 6.55 -23.36 7.29
C THR A 355 5.25 -23.86 6.66
N PRO A 356 4.98 -25.17 6.64
CA PRO A 356 3.70 -25.69 6.16
C PRO A 356 2.56 -25.28 7.11
N LEU A 357 1.38 -25.00 6.55
CA LEU A 357 0.15 -24.73 7.31
C LEU A 357 -0.61 -26.06 7.42
N ALA A 358 -0.66 -26.64 8.62
CA ALA A 358 -1.26 -27.97 8.84
C ALA A 358 -2.77 -28.03 8.54
N ASN A 359 -3.49 -26.91 8.68
CA ASN A 359 -4.92 -26.81 8.37
C ASN A 359 -5.23 -26.43 6.92
N GLY A 360 -4.18 -26.31 6.10
CA GLY A 360 -4.27 -25.59 4.85
C GLY A 360 -4.42 -24.08 5.03
N GLY A 361 -4.47 -23.40 3.90
CA GLY A 361 -4.50 -21.96 3.84
C GLY A 361 -3.75 -21.44 2.63
N ALA A 362 -3.46 -20.16 2.64
CA ALA A 362 -2.77 -19.51 1.54
C ALA A 362 -1.78 -18.44 2.01
N VAL A 363 -0.65 -18.39 1.32
CA VAL A 363 0.32 -17.30 1.40
C VAL A 363 0.28 -16.59 0.05
N ILE A 364 -0.29 -15.39 0.04
CA ILE A 364 -0.49 -14.60 -1.18
C ILE A 364 0.32 -13.32 -1.11
N ALA A 365 1.21 -13.12 -2.08
CA ALA A 365 2.00 -11.92 -2.22
C ALA A 365 1.59 -11.14 -3.48
N ALA A 366 1.27 -9.86 -3.37
CA ALA A 366 1.05 -9.00 -4.53
C ALA A 366 2.32 -8.23 -4.90
N THR A 367 2.73 -8.30 -6.17
CA THR A 367 3.80 -7.46 -6.69
C THR A 367 3.30 -6.03 -6.92
N SER A 368 4.14 -5.02 -6.66
CA SER A 368 3.85 -3.64 -7.08
C SER A 368 4.70 -3.26 -8.30
N ARG A 369 4.12 -2.44 -9.18
CA ARG A 369 4.85 -1.74 -10.26
C ARG A 369 4.83 -0.21 -10.08
N SER A 370 4.21 0.26 -8.99
CA SER A 370 4.14 1.66 -8.61
C SER A 370 4.95 1.85 -7.34
N ASN A 371 5.96 2.72 -7.35
CA ASN A 371 6.89 2.90 -6.22
C ASN A 371 7.62 1.61 -5.79
N ALA A 372 7.93 0.72 -6.74
CA ALA A 372 8.56 -0.57 -6.42
C ALA A 372 10.06 -0.58 -6.75
N PRO A 373 10.94 -0.93 -5.80
CA PRO A 373 12.34 -1.22 -6.11
C PRO A 373 12.41 -2.47 -7.00
N ARG A 374 13.32 -2.48 -7.98
CA ARG A 374 13.53 -3.66 -8.84
C ARG A 374 14.52 -4.61 -8.18
N SER A 375 14.16 -5.88 -8.11
CA SER A 375 15.00 -6.96 -7.63
C SER A 375 15.14 -8.02 -8.74
N PRO A 376 16.32 -8.10 -9.41
CA PRO A 376 16.53 -9.06 -10.50
C PRO A 376 16.24 -10.51 -10.11
N SER A 377 16.61 -10.93 -8.90
CA SER A 377 16.33 -12.28 -8.40
C SER A 377 14.84 -12.60 -8.31
N MET A 378 14.04 -11.66 -7.80
CA MET A 378 12.59 -11.85 -7.68
C MET A 378 11.95 -11.92 -9.06
N GLU A 379 12.30 -10.99 -9.96
CA GLU A 379 11.76 -10.97 -11.32
C GLU A 379 12.16 -12.22 -12.10
N LEU A 380 13.40 -12.70 -11.96
CA LEU A 380 13.88 -13.95 -12.55
C LEU A 380 13.08 -15.15 -12.01
N ALA A 381 12.98 -15.30 -10.69
CA ALA A 381 12.28 -16.45 -10.08
C ALA A 381 10.80 -16.50 -10.50
N LEU A 382 10.11 -15.36 -10.51
CA LEU A 382 8.72 -15.28 -10.95
C LEU A 382 8.59 -15.57 -12.46
N ALA A 383 9.52 -15.08 -13.29
CA ALA A 383 9.52 -15.37 -14.72
C ALA A 383 9.80 -16.84 -15.02
N GLN A 384 10.66 -17.50 -14.23
CA GLN A 384 10.90 -18.94 -14.32
C GLN A 384 9.66 -19.75 -13.96
N SER A 385 8.98 -19.41 -12.85
CA SER A 385 7.72 -20.06 -12.47
C SER A 385 6.64 -19.87 -13.53
N ALA A 386 6.50 -18.65 -14.08
CA ALA A 386 5.51 -18.36 -15.11
C ALA A 386 5.81 -19.09 -16.43
N ALA A 387 7.08 -19.12 -16.86
CA ALA A 387 7.49 -19.83 -18.07
C ALA A 387 7.32 -21.35 -17.91
N ALA A 388 7.65 -21.90 -16.75
CA ALA A 388 7.45 -23.32 -16.45
C ALA A 388 5.96 -23.70 -16.44
N ALA A 389 5.08 -22.84 -15.90
CA ALA A 389 3.63 -23.08 -15.93
C ALA A 389 3.02 -22.98 -17.33
N ALA A 390 3.68 -22.27 -18.25
CA ALA A 390 3.25 -22.10 -19.64
C ALA A 390 3.98 -23.04 -20.63
N ASP A 391 4.79 -23.99 -20.15
CA ASP A 391 5.67 -24.86 -20.96
C ASP A 391 6.55 -24.09 -21.97
N GLN A 392 7.00 -22.89 -21.58
CA GLN A 392 7.86 -22.01 -22.37
C GLN A 392 9.33 -22.12 -21.97
N PHE A 393 10.22 -21.51 -22.77
CA PHE A 393 11.64 -21.45 -22.45
C PHE A 393 11.87 -20.76 -21.10
N VAL A 394 12.44 -21.50 -20.15
CA VAL A 394 12.73 -21.00 -18.80
C VAL A 394 13.90 -20.02 -18.86
N PRO A 395 13.70 -18.74 -18.48
CA PRO A 395 14.76 -17.74 -18.54
C PRO A 395 15.89 -18.09 -17.57
N THR A 396 17.13 -17.97 -18.04
CA THR A 396 18.34 -18.15 -17.23
C THR A 396 18.84 -16.82 -16.67
N PRO A 397 19.54 -16.83 -15.52
CA PRO A 397 20.16 -15.62 -14.99
C PRO A 397 21.21 -15.07 -15.98
N ASP A 398 21.24 -13.75 -16.14
CA ASP A 398 22.28 -13.08 -16.94
C ASP A 398 23.60 -13.12 -16.17
N PRO A 399 24.65 -13.80 -16.68
CA PRO A 399 25.92 -13.95 -15.96
C PRO A 399 26.65 -12.64 -15.69
N TYR A 400 26.32 -11.56 -16.41
CA TYR A 400 26.98 -10.26 -16.27
C TYR A 400 26.16 -9.24 -15.48
N LEU A 401 24.90 -9.54 -15.17
CA LEU A 401 24.06 -8.65 -14.38
C LEU A 401 24.40 -8.77 -12.89
N LYS A 402 24.74 -7.64 -12.28
CA LYS A 402 25.00 -7.56 -10.83
C LYS A 402 23.71 -7.35 -10.05
N GLY A 403 23.72 -7.75 -8.77
CA GLY A 403 22.60 -7.52 -7.85
C GLY A 403 21.60 -8.66 -7.78
N TYR A 404 21.98 -9.86 -8.21
CA TYR A 404 21.31 -11.07 -7.78
C TYR A 404 21.57 -11.31 -6.29
N ASP A 405 20.50 -11.65 -5.60
CA ASP A 405 20.45 -12.07 -4.21
C ASP A 405 19.89 -13.50 -4.14
N ASP A 406 20.69 -14.41 -3.60
CA ASP A 406 20.35 -15.83 -3.49
C ASP A 406 19.22 -16.07 -2.48
N ARG A 407 19.17 -15.30 -1.39
CA ARG A 407 18.12 -15.43 -0.36
C ARG A 407 16.75 -15.06 -0.94
N VAL A 408 16.71 -14.04 -1.79
CA VAL A 408 15.51 -13.62 -2.51
C VAL A 408 15.10 -14.68 -3.53
N TYR A 409 16.06 -15.21 -4.29
CA TYR A 409 15.80 -16.24 -5.28
C TYR A 409 15.20 -17.49 -4.64
N GLU A 410 15.81 -17.99 -3.56
CA GLU A 410 15.32 -19.15 -2.81
C GLU A 410 13.93 -18.93 -2.21
N ALA A 411 13.63 -17.73 -1.71
CA ALA A 411 12.33 -17.45 -1.09
C ALA A 411 11.15 -17.46 -2.08
N VAL A 412 11.42 -17.17 -3.36
CA VAL A 412 10.40 -17.05 -4.41
C VAL A 412 10.42 -18.23 -5.38
N ARG A 413 11.47 -19.07 -5.34
CA ARG A 413 11.60 -20.24 -6.20
C ARG A 413 10.45 -21.23 -5.97
N GLY A 414 9.78 -21.62 -7.06
CA GLY A 414 8.68 -22.58 -7.01
C GLY A 414 7.38 -22.04 -6.42
N VAL A 415 7.28 -20.72 -6.23
CA VAL A 415 6.01 -20.04 -5.95
C VAL A 415 5.20 -19.96 -7.23
N GLU A 416 3.91 -20.29 -7.15
CA GLU A 416 3.01 -20.20 -8.29
C GLU A 416 2.74 -18.73 -8.63
N THR A 417 2.67 -18.40 -9.91
CA THR A 417 2.36 -17.04 -10.36
C THR A 417 0.96 -16.97 -10.95
N LEU A 418 0.18 -15.98 -10.52
CA LEU A 418 -1.07 -15.60 -11.18
C LEU A 418 -0.86 -14.25 -11.86
N ASP A 419 -0.90 -14.21 -13.18
CA ASP A 419 -0.79 -12.96 -13.92
C ASP A 419 -2.15 -12.25 -13.98
N VAL A 420 -2.19 -11.01 -13.46
CA VAL A 420 -3.38 -10.17 -13.49
C VAL A 420 -3.31 -9.32 -14.75
N SER A 421 -4.10 -9.72 -15.73
CA SER A 421 -4.11 -9.13 -17.07
C SER A 421 -5.16 -8.01 -17.22
N GLY A 422 -5.38 -7.52 -18.44
CA GLY A 422 -6.51 -6.64 -18.74
C GLY A 422 -7.85 -7.40 -18.70
N ILE A 423 -8.94 -6.72 -18.37
CA ILE A 423 -10.27 -7.31 -18.39
C ILE A 423 -10.77 -7.56 -19.82
N SER A 424 -11.64 -8.54 -20.00
CA SER A 424 -12.29 -8.82 -21.28
C SER A 424 -13.25 -7.69 -21.69
N ARG A 425 -13.66 -7.67 -22.97
CA ARG A 425 -14.66 -6.70 -23.46
C ARG A 425 -16.02 -6.84 -22.77
N GLN A 426 -16.40 -8.07 -22.40
CA GLN A 426 -17.65 -8.35 -21.70
C GLN A 426 -17.61 -7.81 -20.27
N GLU A 427 -16.53 -8.08 -19.54
CA GLU A 427 -16.28 -7.50 -18.21
C GLU A 427 -16.22 -5.96 -18.27
N ALA A 428 -15.60 -5.41 -19.32
CA ALA A 428 -15.52 -3.95 -19.50
C ALA A 428 -16.90 -3.34 -19.73
N ARG A 429 -17.76 -4.00 -20.51
CA ARG A 429 -19.17 -3.59 -20.67
C ARG A 429 -19.88 -3.56 -19.32
N ALA A 430 -19.80 -4.64 -18.53
CA ALA A 430 -20.47 -4.72 -17.23
C ALA A 430 -20.01 -3.61 -16.26
N VAL A 431 -18.71 -3.33 -16.21
CA VAL A 431 -18.17 -2.24 -15.40
C VAL A 431 -18.64 -0.86 -15.88
N MET A 432 -18.66 -0.64 -17.20
CA MET A 432 -19.16 0.61 -17.77
C MET A 432 -20.66 0.80 -17.49
N GLU A 433 -21.46 -0.26 -17.63
CA GLU A 433 -22.90 -0.26 -17.32
C GLU A 433 -23.14 0.09 -15.85
N TYR A 434 -22.35 -0.50 -14.97
CA TYR A 434 -22.36 -0.16 -13.55
C TYR A 434 -22.01 1.32 -13.30
N TRP A 435 -21.01 1.87 -13.99
CA TRP A 435 -20.65 3.30 -13.88
C TRP A 435 -21.74 4.23 -14.42
N ALA A 436 -22.43 3.87 -15.50
CA ALA A 436 -23.56 4.64 -16.02
C ALA A 436 -24.77 4.57 -15.09
N ALA A 437 -25.11 3.37 -14.59
CA ALA A 437 -26.19 3.18 -13.62
C ALA A 437 -25.93 3.94 -12.32
N SER A 438 -24.66 4.10 -11.91
CA SER A 438 -24.26 4.91 -10.75
C SER A 438 -24.34 6.42 -11.00
N GLY A 439 -24.64 6.85 -12.23
CA GLY A 439 -24.73 8.26 -12.64
C GLY A 439 -23.38 8.92 -12.93
N LEU A 440 -22.28 8.16 -12.96
CA LEU A 440 -20.93 8.70 -13.19
C LEU A 440 -20.61 8.82 -14.68
N MET A 441 -21.10 7.89 -15.50
CA MET A 441 -20.88 7.88 -16.94
C MET A 441 -22.14 8.32 -17.69
N ARG A 442 -22.10 9.53 -18.26
CA ARG A 442 -23.20 10.13 -19.03
C ARG A 442 -23.06 9.89 -20.53
N SER A 443 -22.85 8.64 -20.92
CA SER A 443 -22.76 8.24 -22.32
C SER A 443 -23.53 6.93 -22.52
N ARG A 444 -24.12 6.78 -23.70
CA ARG A 444 -24.73 5.52 -24.09
C ARG A 444 -23.65 4.44 -24.19
N ILE A 445 -23.92 3.28 -23.61
CA ILE A 445 -22.98 2.15 -23.60
C ILE A 445 -23.39 1.21 -24.73
N ASP A 446 -22.82 1.49 -25.90
CA ASP A 446 -22.90 0.62 -27.06
C ASP A 446 -21.58 -0.13 -27.26
N GLU A 447 -21.58 -1.17 -28.10
CA GLU A 447 -20.38 -1.97 -28.38
C GLU A 447 -19.20 -1.12 -28.87
N SER A 448 -19.49 -0.08 -29.67
CA SER A 448 -18.49 0.86 -30.17
C SER A 448 -17.83 1.65 -29.04
N SER A 449 -18.63 2.16 -28.10
CA SER A 449 -18.13 2.90 -26.94
C SER A 449 -17.29 2.03 -26.01
N VAL A 450 -17.69 0.78 -25.80
CA VAL A 450 -16.93 -0.19 -25.01
C VAL A 450 -15.62 -0.51 -25.71
N ALA A 451 -15.64 -0.76 -27.02
CA ALA A 451 -14.44 -1.04 -27.81
C ALA A 451 -13.46 0.14 -27.83
N GLU A 452 -13.95 1.37 -27.97
CA GLU A 452 -13.13 2.59 -27.91
C GLU A 452 -12.42 2.70 -26.55
N LYS A 453 -13.18 2.64 -25.45
CA LYS A 453 -12.63 2.79 -24.09
C LYS A 453 -11.70 1.64 -23.72
N TRP A 454 -12.04 0.41 -24.10
CA TRP A 454 -11.19 -0.77 -23.89
C TRP A 454 -9.86 -0.67 -24.65
N THR A 455 -9.88 -0.14 -25.86
CA THR A 455 -8.68 0.07 -26.68
C THR A 455 -7.81 1.20 -26.11
N LEU A 456 -8.42 2.32 -25.70
CA LEU A 456 -7.71 3.41 -25.01
C LEU A 456 -7.09 2.97 -23.68
N ALA A 457 -7.69 1.98 -23.00
CA ALA A 457 -7.17 1.36 -21.80
C ALA A 457 -6.03 0.35 -22.05
N GLY A 458 -5.49 0.27 -23.28
CA GLY A 458 -4.36 -0.59 -23.60
C GLY A 458 -4.69 -2.09 -23.55
N GLY A 459 -5.87 -2.47 -24.04
CA GLY A 459 -6.35 -3.86 -23.98
C GLY A 459 -7.07 -4.19 -22.68
N GLY A 460 -7.80 -3.23 -22.12
CA GLY A 460 -8.64 -3.45 -20.94
C GLY A 460 -7.95 -3.37 -19.58
N VAL A 461 -6.84 -2.63 -19.43
CA VAL A 461 -6.26 -2.40 -18.09
C VAL A 461 -7.26 -1.59 -17.25
N LEU A 462 -7.84 -2.21 -16.22
CA LEU A 462 -9.03 -1.69 -15.53
C LEU A 462 -8.86 -0.26 -15.00
N GLY A 463 -7.74 0.07 -14.34
CA GLY A 463 -7.59 1.44 -13.85
C GLY A 463 -7.17 2.46 -14.90
N GLU A 464 -6.69 2.05 -16.08
CA GLU A 464 -6.59 2.96 -17.24
C GLU A 464 -7.96 3.16 -17.91
N LEU A 465 -8.81 2.11 -17.92
CA LEU A 465 -10.22 2.22 -18.33
C LEU A 465 -10.98 3.20 -17.42
N GLU A 466 -10.77 3.12 -16.11
CA GLU A 466 -11.31 4.05 -15.12
C GLU A 466 -10.87 5.49 -15.40
N ARG A 467 -9.58 5.71 -15.70
CA ARG A 467 -9.06 7.04 -16.05
C ARG A 467 -9.66 7.58 -17.34
N ALA A 468 -9.76 6.75 -18.36
CA ALA A 468 -10.29 7.13 -19.68
C ALA A 468 -11.79 7.43 -19.65
N SER A 469 -12.51 6.86 -18.68
CA SER A 469 -13.98 6.93 -18.59
C SER A 469 -14.46 7.93 -17.53
N LEU A 470 -13.89 7.90 -16.32
CA LEU A 470 -14.36 8.68 -15.17
C LEU A 470 -13.53 9.93 -14.91
N LEU A 471 -12.21 9.85 -15.08
CA LEU A 471 -11.28 10.95 -14.74
C LEU A 471 -10.95 11.86 -15.93
N ASN A 472 -11.60 11.65 -17.07
CA ASN A 472 -11.41 12.50 -18.23
C ASN A 472 -12.09 13.86 -17.97
N THR A 473 -11.40 14.96 -18.29
CA THR A 473 -11.77 16.34 -17.90
C THR A 473 -13.16 16.79 -18.36
N ARG A 474 -13.81 16.07 -19.29
CA ARG A 474 -15.21 16.27 -19.67
C ARG A 474 -16.22 16.02 -18.55
N VAL A 475 -15.88 15.21 -17.53
CA VAL A 475 -16.75 14.94 -16.37
C VAL A 475 -16.60 16.00 -15.27
N LEU A 476 -15.45 16.70 -15.21
CA LEU A 476 -15.12 17.69 -14.17
C LEU A 476 -15.49 19.14 -14.54
N GLN A 477 -16.23 19.35 -15.63
CA GLN A 477 -16.58 20.68 -16.15
C GLN A 477 -17.92 21.26 -15.67
N TYR A 478 -18.55 20.68 -14.65
CA TYR A 478 -19.70 21.29 -13.98
C TYR A 478 -19.31 21.85 -12.61
#